data_AF-A0A847EUL5-F1
#
_entry.id   AF-A0A847EUL5-F1
#
_cell.length_a   1.000
_cell.length_b   1.000
_cell.length_c   1.000
_cell.angle_alpha   90.00
_cell.angle_beta   90.00
_cell.angle_gamma   90.00
#
_symmetry.space_group_name_H-M   'P 1'
#
loop_
_entity.id
_entity.type
_entity.pdbx_description
1 polymer ?
#
loop_
_entity_poly.entity_id
_entity_poly.type
_entity_poly.pdbx_seq_one_letter_code
_entity_poly.pdbx_strand_id
1 'polypeptide(L)'
;MNEYQNLLNERQFVAVATKSQFVRIVAGAGSGKTRVLTYRIAYLIGEMGVYPENILAFAFTNKAAGEMKDRAIKLVPHAQAHLRLSTFHSFCARFLRSEIGILGFPSSFTIFDEDDQEKLLKNVAVELEYQKRDPIVKKAFSFIGGHKTEGRYPEDIILPDNAYPEQKECLKMFHLYEQRKTQQMALDFDDLLLRTIEIMERFPHIRSKWANRFLHILIDEFQDTNDVQYKLVKLFMRPETSLYVVGDPDQTIYTWRGANQNIILNFNKDFPLAETIILDRNYRSTQVILDTANRLISHNKKRVPKDLYTKNNLGEKVETEMSFSKDTEASWVVREIEKLKKSKIDFNYGQVAILYRSSYITLPFEKELEKNKIPFQLFGGTKFFQRMEVKDVIAYFRLLYNPRDDISFERII
;
A
#
# COMPACT_ATOMS: atom_id res chain seq x y z
N MET A 1 -6.70 26.27 20.02
CA MET A 1 -6.67 27.18 18.82
C MET A 1 -5.30 27.79 18.44
N ASN A 2 -4.54 28.51 19.29
CA ASN A 2 -3.33 29.26 18.87
C ASN A 2 -2.07 28.41 18.54
N GLU A 3 -1.95 27.18 19.04
CA GLU A 3 -0.70 26.41 18.89
C GLU A 3 -0.52 25.81 17.47
N TYR A 4 -1.59 25.29 16.87
CA TYR A 4 -1.56 24.68 15.54
C TYR A 4 -1.24 25.67 14.42
N GLN A 5 -1.69 26.92 14.54
CA GLN A 5 -1.43 27.98 13.55
C GLN A 5 0.05 28.33 13.44
N ASN A 6 0.82 28.16 14.52
CA ASN A 6 2.27 28.39 14.52
C ASN A 6 3.05 27.19 13.97
N LEU A 7 2.47 25.99 14.01
CA LEU A 7 3.12 24.73 13.61
C LEU A 7 2.82 24.33 12.16
N LEU A 8 1.79 24.90 11.53
CA LEU A 8 1.34 24.56 10.19
C LEU A 8 1.34 25.81 9.31
N ASN A 9 1.56 25.64 8.00
CA ASN A 9 1.24 26.76 7.10
C ASN A 9 -0.27 26.94 7.01
N GLU A 10 -0.71 28.08 6.46
CA GLU A 10 -2.12 28.43 6.32
C GLU A 10 -2.97 27.32 5.68
N ARG A 11 -2.54 26.78 4.53
CA ARG A 11 -3.30 25.71 3.84
C ARG A 11 -3.31 24.38 4.61
N GLN A 12 -2.21 24.03 5.28
CA GLN A 12 -2.15 22.87 6.16
C GLN A 12 -3.06 23.05 7.38
N PHE A 13 -3.13 24.25 7.95
CA PHE A 13 -4.04 24.56 9.04
C PHE A 13 -5.50 24.45 8.58
N VAL A 14 -5.87 25.00 7.41
CA VAL A 14 -7.20 24.83 6.82
C VAL A 14 -7.53 23.35 6.64
N ALA A 15 -6.60 22.56 6.11
CA ALA A 15 -6.75 21.11 5.96
C ALA A 15 -6.98 20.39 7.30
N VAL A 16 -6.29 20.80 8.37
CA VAL A 16 -6.42 20.20 9.70
C VAL A 16 -7.71 20.64 10.41
N ALA A 17 -8.11 21.91 10.26
CA ALA A 17 -9.20 22.52 11.02
C ALA A 17 -10.58 22.47 10.33
N THR A 18 -10.64 22.04 9.06
CA THR A 18 -11.91 21.98 8.32
C THR A 18 -12.99 21.20 9.07
N LYS A 19 -14.22 21.70 8.96
CA LYS A 19 -15.45 21.07 9.48
C LYS A 19 -16.19 20.28 8.41
N SER A 20 -15.70 20.27 7.16
CA SER A 20 -16.33 19.50 6.10
C SER A 20 -16.31 18.00 6.42
N GLN A 21 -17.43 17.34 6.14
CA GLN A 21 -17.57 15.90 6.34
C GLN A 21 -16.72 15.10 5.33
N PHE A 22 -16.62 15.58 4.10
CA PHE A 22 -15.87 14.90 3.04
C PHE A 22 -14.75 15.83 2.58
N VAL A 23 -13.52 15.38 2.72
CA VAL A 23 -12.34 16.20 2.43
C VAL A 23 -11.39 15.42 1.55
N ARG A 24 -11.01 16.04 0.42
CA ARG A 24 -9.93 15.57 -0.44
C ARG A 24 -8.76 16.53 -0.39
N ILE A 25 -7.67 16.08 0.21
CA ILE A 25 -6.39 16.80 0.16
C ILE A 25 -5.59 16.32 -1.04
N VAL A 26 -5.37 17.21 -2.01
CA VAL A 26 -4.45 16.98 -3.12
C VAL A 26 -3.10 17.56 -2.73
N ALA A 27 -2.17 16.70 -2.36
CA ALA A 27 -0.93 17.12 -1.70
C ALA A 27 0.29 16.65 -2.48
N GLY A 28 0.98 17.61 -3.09
CA GLY A 28 2.19 17.34 -3.87
C GLY A 28 3.28 16.62 -3.10
N ALA A 29 4.26 16.07 -3.82
CA ALA A 29 5.44 15.46 -3.22
C ALA A 29 6.09 16.43 -2.22
N GLY A 30 6.41 15.95 -1.01
CA GLY A 30 7.08 16.76 0.01
C GLY A 30 6.25 17.91 0.61
N SER A 31 4.94 17.98 0.37
CA SER A 31 4.05 19.04 0.92
C SER A 31 3.57 18.82 2.36
N GLY A 32 3.94 17.68 2.96
CA GLY A 32 3.57 17.34 4.33
C GLY A 32 2.28 16.51 4.48
N LYS A 33 1.94 15.66 3.49
CA LYS A 33 0.81 14.68 3.54
C LYS A 33 0.62 14.05 4.92
N THR A 34 1.61 13.29 5.36
CA THR A 34 1.60 12.59 6.66
C THR A 34 1.49 13.55 7.84
N ARG A 35 2.12 14.75 7.75
CA ARG A 35 2.02 15.77 8.82
C ARG A 35 0.57 16.21 8.99
N VAL A 36 -0.09 16.57 7.89
CA VAL A 36 -1.50 16.99 7.90
C VAL A 36 -2.41 15.90 8.46
N LEU A 37 -2.23 14.63 8.06
CA LEU A 37 -3.01 13.52 8.61
C LEU A 37 -2.82 13.36 10.13
N THR A 38 -1.57 13.38 10.61
CA THR A 38 -1.29 13.21 12.04
C THR A 38 -1.83 14.38 12.88
N TYR A 39 -1.76 15.59 12.34
CA TYR A 39 -2.32 16.77 12.99
C TYR A 39 -3.85 16.79 12.93
N ARG A 40 -4.46 16.26 11.85
CA ARG A 40 -5.91 16.08 11.78
C ARG A 40 -6.40 15.11 12.86
N ILE A 41 -5.70 14.00 13.10
CA ILE A 41 -6.02 13.07 14.21
C ILE A 41 -5.95 13.81 15.55
N ALA A 42 -4.86 14.55 15.79
CA ALA A 42 -4.68 15.32 17.02
C ALA A 42 -5.78 16.38 17.21
N TYR A 43 -6.15 17.09 16.14
CA TYR A 43 -7.19 18.11 16.15
C TYR A 43 -8.58 17.52 16.41
N LEU A 44 -8.91 16.39 15.79
CA LEU A 44 -10.16 15.67 16.04
C LEU A 44 -10.30 15.32 17.52
N ILE A 45 -9.23 14.81 18.15
CA ILE A 45 -9.24 14.41 19.55
C ILE A 45 -9.25 15.62 20.49
N GLY A 46 -8.28 16.53 20.32
CA GLY A 46 -8.03 17.62 21.27
C GLY A 46 -8.97 18.81 21.15
N GLU A 47 -9.36 19.19 19.93
CA GLU A 47 -10.17 20.40 19.70
C GLU A 47 -11.62 20.06 19.36
N MET A 48 -11.88 18.93 18.69
CA MET A 48 -13.25 18.50 18.35
C MET A 48 -13.84 17.47 19.34
N GLY A 49 -13.08 17.03 20.35
CA GLY A 49 -13.57 16.13 21.38
C GLY A 49 -13.93 14.72 20.88
N VAL A 50 -13.37 14.29 19.75
CA VAL A 50 -13.63 12.96 19.17
C VAL A 50 -12.88 11.90 19.96
N TYR A 51 -13.60 10.90 20.48
CA TYR A 51 -12.97 9.75 21.11
C TYR A 51 -12.03 9.01 20.14
N PRO A 52 -10.80 8.64 20.53
CA PRO A 52 -9.84 8.07 19.59
C PRO A 52 -10.29 6.75 18.95
N GLU A 53 -11.09 5.93 19.63
CA GLU A 53 -11.66 4.71 19.03
C GLU A 53 -12.62 4.99 17.85
N ASN A 54 -13.16 6.21 17.75
CA ASN A 54 -14.04 6.66 16.68
C ASN A 54 -13.30 7.09 15.40
N ILE A 55 -11.97 7.02 15.41
CA ILE A 55 -11.11 7.39 14.30
C ILE A 55 -10.45 6.12 13.73
N LEU A 56 -10.69 5.85 12.45
CA LEU A 56 -10.03 4.80 11.68
C LEU A 56 -9.12 5.42 10.64
N ALA A 57 -7.84 5.06 10.66
CA ALA A 57 -6.85 5.64 9.76
C ALA A 57 -6.07 4.55 9.00
N PHE A 58 -6.03 4.68 7.68
CA PHE A 58 -5.36 3.77 6.77
C PHE A 58 -4.11 4.38 6.16
N ALA A 59 -3.04 3.59 6.08
CA ALA A 59 -1.85 3.89 5.30
C ALA A 59 -1.55 2.74 4.32
N PHE A 60 -0.80 3.03 3.25
CA PHE A 60 -0.51 2.04 2.22
C PHE A 60 0.45 0.92 2.68
N THR A 61 1.40 1.23 3.57
CA THR A 61 2.39 0.26 4.06
C THR A 61 2.40 0.17 5.59
N ASN A 62 2.85 -0.97 6.13
CA ASN A 62 3.00 -1.16 7.57
C ASN A 62 3.99 -0.15 8.18
N LYS A 63 5.05 0.19 7.45
CA LYS A 63 6.02 1.22 7.86
C LYS A 63 5.34 2.59 7.97
N ALA A 64 4.59 3.00 6.95
CA ALA A 64 3.86 4.27 6.96
C ALA A 64 2.82 4.32 8.08
N ALA A 65 2.08 3.21 8.31
CA ALA A 65 1.13 3.12 9.43
C ALA A 65 1.83 3.26 10.79
N GLY A 66 2.98 2.60 10.98
CA GLY A 66 3.80 2.72 12.19
C GLY A 66 4.32 4.15 12.41
N GLU A 67 4.94 4.75 11.40
CA GLU A 67 5.45 6.12 11.48
C GLU A 67 4.33 7.15 11.75
N MET A 68 3.16 6.97 11.12
CA MET A 68 1.99 7.83 11.36
C MET A 68 1.47 7.66 12.80
N LYS A 69 1.45 6.43 13.31
CA LYS A 69 1.07 6.14 14.70
C LYS A 69 2.03 6.78 15.70
N ASP A 70 3.33 6.63 15.51
CA ASP A 70 4.34 7.22 16.40
C ASP A 70 4.24 8.75 16.42
N ARG A 71 4.00 9.37 15.26
CA ARG A 71 3.77 10.82 15.16
C ARG A 71 2.48 11.25 15.85
N ALA A 72 1.39 10.52 15.67
CA ALA A 72 0.12 10.83 16.33
C ALA A 72 0.24 10.69 17.86
N ILE A 73 0.92 9.65 18.36
CA ILE A 73 1.18 9.46 19.80
C ILE A 73 1.94 10.64 20.39
N LYS A 74 2.94 11.19 19.70
CA LYS A 74 3.67 12.38 20.18
C LYS A 74 2.77 13.61 20.33
N LEU A 75 1.73 13.73 19.50
CA LEU A 75 0.78 14.85 19.55
C LEU A 75 -0.35 14.62 20.58
N VAL A 76 -0.77 13.37 20.78
CA VAL A 76 -1.83 12.98 21.72
C VAL A 76 -1.44 11.74 22.53
N PRO A 77 -0.49 11.84 23.49
CA PRO A 77 0.06 10.68 24.19
C PRO A 77 -0.99 9.86 24.94
N HIS A 78 -1.98 10.53 25.54
CA HIS A 78 -3.07 9.91 26.29
C HIS A 78 -3.97 9.01 25.43
N ALA A 79 -3.97 9.16 24.10
CA ALA A 79 -4.81 8.40 23.19
C ALA A 79 -4.15 7.11 22.66
N GLN A 80 -2.87 6.85 22.99
CA GLN A 80 -2.05 5.79 22.38
C GLN A 80 -2.73 4.42 22.30
N ALA A 81 -3.42 3.98 23.36
CA ALA A 81 -4.05 2.66 23.44
C ALA A 81 -5.25 2.51 22.49
N HIS A 82 -5.87 3.62 22.09
CA HIS A 82 -7.14 3.65 21.36
C HIS A 82 -6.97 4.01 19.87
N LEU A 83 -5.78 4.47 19.46
CA LEU A 83 -5.49 4.83 18.08
C LEU A 83 -5.54 3.62 17.12
N ARG A 84 -6.45 3.67 16.15
CA ARG A 84 -6.62 2.64 15.11
C ARG A 84 -5.97 3.06 13.79
N LEU A 85 -4.65 2.91 13.72
CA LEU A 85 -3.85 3.15 12.52
C LEU A 85 -3.28 1.83 12.00
N SER A 86 -3.56 1.49 10.74
CA SER A 86 -3.06 0.27 10.11
C SER A 86 -3.11 0.33 8.59
N THR A 87 -2.66 -0.73 7.92
CA THR A 87 -3.01 -0.95 6.50
C THR A 87 -4.42 -1.53 6.39
N PHE A 88 -5.00 -1.52 5.18
CA PHE A 88 -6.26 -2.24 4.88
C PHE A 88 -6.15 -3.72 5.27
N HIS A 89 -5.11 -4.40 4.82
CA HIS A 89 -4.88 -5.83 5.09
C HIS A 89 -4.76 -6.13 6.59
N SER A 90 -3.99 -5.34 7.35
CA SER A 90 -3.85 -5.54 8.79
C SER A 90 -5.17 -5.32 9.55
N PHE A 91 -6.00 -4.38 9.09
CA PHE A 91 -7.32 -4.16 9.65
C PHE A 91 -8.26 -5.32 9.31
N CYS A 92 -8.35 -5.70 8.04
CA CYS A 92 -9.21 -6.80 7.57
C CYS A 92 -8.82 -8.14 8.22
N ALA A 93 -7.53 -8.42 8.36
CA ALA A 93 -7.08 -9.59 9.11
C ALA A 93 -7.63 -9.58 10.54
N ARG A 94 -7.53 -8.46 11.28
CA ARG A 94 -8.07 -8.34 12.64
C ARG A 94 -9.58 -8.45 12.70
N PHE A 95 -10.28 -7.87 11.73
CA PHE A 95 -11.72 -8.00 11.57
C PHE A 95 -12.09 -9.49 11.39
N LEU A 96 -11.44 -10.18 10.47
CA LEU A 96 -11.68 -11.59 10.19
C LEU A 96 -11.35 -12.49 11.38
N ARG A 97 -10.27 -12.22 12.12
CA ARG A 97 -9.98 -12.95 13.38
C ARG A 97 -11.13 -12.86 14.38
N SER A 98 -11.99 -11.84 14.30
CA SER A 98 -13.14 -11.65 15.18
C SER A 98 -14.45 -12.20 14.61
N GLU A 99 -14.67 -12.09 13.29
CA GLU A 99 -15.99 -12.31 12.69
C GLU A 99 -16.05 -13.49 11.71
N ILE A 100 -14.91 -14.03 11.25
CA ILE A 100 -14.89 -15.02 10.14
C ILE A 100 -15.54 -16.36 10.48
N GLY A 101 -15.78 -16.64 11.76
CA GLY A 101 -16.52 -17.83 12.21
C GLY A 101 -17.88 -17.98 11.53
N ILE A 102 -18.53 -16.87 11.15
CA ILE A 102 -19.81 -16.89 10.43
C ILE A 102 -19.70 -17.51 9.02
N LEU A 103 -18.49 -17.53 8.44
CA LEU A 103 -18.20 -18.18 7.16
C LEU A 103 -17.64 -19.61 7.34
N GLY A 104 -17.64 -20.15 8.57
CA GLY A 104 -17.14 -21.50 8.86
C GLY A 104 -15.62 -21.63 8.96
N PHE A 105 -14.89 -20.51 8.96
CA PHE A 105 -13.44 -20.52 9.21
C PHE A 105 -13.13 -20.38 10.70
N PRO A 106 -12.07 -21.03 11.21
CA PRO A 106 -11.59 -20.75 12.55
C PRO A 106 -10.98 -19.35 12.58
N SER A 107 -11.02 -18.70 13.75
CA SER A 107 -10.26 -17.46 13.97
C SER A 107 -8.75 -17.68 13.83
N SER A 108 -8.28 -18.93 13.78
CA SER A 108 -6.88 -19.33 13.63
C SER A 108 -6.38 -19.52 12.19
N PHE A 109 -7.18 -19.19 11.16
CA PHE A 109 -6.81 -19.36 9.74
C PHE A 109 -5.36 -18.97 9.38
N THR A 110 -4.70 -19.71 8.49
CA THR A 110 -3.38 -19.31 7.97
C THR A 110 -3.53 -18.20 6.93
N ILE A 111 -2.57 -17.26 6.90
CA ILE A 111 -2.43 -16.31 5.78
C ILE A 111 -1.30 -16.79 4.87
N PHE A 112 -1.65 -17.11 3.62
CA PHE A 112 -0.72 -17.55 2.58
C PHE A 112 -0.03 -16.37 1.90
N ASP A 113 1.30 -16.47 1.77
CA ASP A 113 2.08 -15.55 0.95
C ASP A 113 2.15 -16.00 -0.52
N GLU A 114 2.80 -15.22 -1.38
CA GLU A 114 2.88 -15.52 -2.82
C GLU A 114 3.49 -16.90 -3.11
N ASP A 115 4.50 -17.33 -2.34
CA ASP A 115 5.13 -18.63 -2.58
C ASP A 115 4.20 -19.78 -2.11
N ASP A 116 3.47 -19.58 -1.01
CA ASP A 116 2.47 -20.52 -0.51
C ASP A 116 1.34 -20.70 -1.56
N GLN A 117 0.88 -19.59 -2.14
CA GLN A 117 -0.12 -19.59 -3.22
C GLN A 117 0.41 -20.31 -4.48
N GLU A 118 1.65 -20.04 -4.89
CA GLU A 118 2.27 -20.68 -6.05
C GLU A 118 2.42 -22.20 -5.84
N LYS A 119 2.82 -22.62 -4.65
CA LYS A 119 2.90 -24.04 -4.28
C LYS A 119 1.53 -24.72 -4.34
N LEU A 120 0.51 -24.11 -3.74
CA LEU A 120 -0.84 -24.66 -3.78
C LEU A 120 -1.33 -24.81 -5.23
N LEU A 121 -1.14 -23.78 -6.06
CA LEU A 121 -1.54 -23.83 -7.47
C LEU A 121 -0.78 -24.92 -8.25
N LYS A 122 0.51 -25.14 -7.96
CA LYS A 122 1.28 -26.24 -8.54
C LYS A 122 0.75 -27.60 -8.13
N ASN A 123 0.28 -27.77 -6.90
CA ASN A 123 -0.34 -29.02 -6.44
C ASN A 123 -1.70 -29.23 -7.15
N VAL A 124 -2.53 -28.18 -7.24
CA VAL A 124 -3.78 -28.18 -8.03
C VAL A 124 -3.54 -28.54 -9.50
N ALA A 125 -2.47 -28.02 -10.11
CA ALA A 125 -2.12 -28.36 -11.49
C ALA A 125 -1.84 -29.86 -11.67
N VAL A 126 -1.09 -30.46 -10.73
CA VAL A 126 -0.79 -31.91 -10.76
C VAL A 126 -2.03 -32.76 -10.61
N GLU A 127 -2.99 -32.35 -9.76
CA GLU A 127 -4.28 -33.05 -9.63
C GLU A 127 -5.13 -33.01 -10.90
N LEU A 128 -4.94 -31.98 -11.72
CA LEU A 128 -5.56 -31.83 -13.03
C LEU A 128 -4.71 -32.41 -14.16
N GLU A 129 -3.74 -33.26 -13.83
CA GLU A 129 -2.84 -33.96 -14.76
C GLU A 129 -1.87 -33.05 -15.55
N TYR A 130 -1.66 -31.82 -15.09
CA TYR A 130 -0.63 -30.92 -15.61
C TYR A 130 0.71 -31.09 -14.89
N GLN A 131 1.80 -30.72 -15.55
CA GLN A 131 3.11 -30.63 -14.90
C GLN A 131 3.26 -29.28 -14.18
N LYS A 132 3.96 -29.27 -13.04
CA LYS A 132 4.20 -28.05 -12.23
C LYS A 132 4.85 -26.89 -12.99
N ARG A 133 5.52 -27.17 -14.12
CA ARG A 133 6.24 -26.18 -14.95
C ARG A 133 5.50 -25.83 -16.23
N ASP A 134 4.30 -26.37 -16.44
CA ASP A 134 3.53 -26.07 -17.64
C ASP A 134 3.21 -24.57 -17.71
N PRO A 135 3.30 -23.94 -18.90
CA PRO A 135 3.02 -22.52 -19.06
C PRO A 135 1.63 -22.10 -18.56
N ILE A 136 0.65 -23.02 -18.61
CA ILE A 136 -0.71 -22.77 -18.12
C ILE A 136 -0.76 -22.48 -16.62
N VAL A 137 0.13 -23.07 -15.80
CA VAL A 137 0.16 -22.83 -14.35
C VAL A 137 0.52 -21.38 -14.03
N LYS A 138 1.51 -20.83 -14.75
CA LYS A 138 1.89 -19.42 -14.61
C LYS A 138 0.78 -18.48 -15.09
N LYS A 139 0.10 -18.84 -16.20
CA LYS A 139 -1.07 -18.10 -16.70
C LYS A 139 -2.22 -18.12 -15.68
N ALA A 140 -2.51 -19.29 -15.09
CA ALA A 140 -3.52 -19.44 -14.05
C ALA A 140 -3.19 -18.61 -12.80
N PHE A 141 -1.93 -18.58 -12.36
CA PHE A 141 -1.52 -17.73 -11.23
C PHE A 141 -1.83 -16.25 -11.49
N SER A 142 -1.50 -15.78 -12.69
CA SER A 142 -1.75 -14.40 -13.10
C SER A 142 -3.26 -14.11 -13.25
N PHE A 143 -4.01 -15.08 -13.77
CA PHE A 143 -5.46 -15.03 -13.94
C PHE A 143 -6.17 -14.91 -12.58
N ILE A 144 -5.84 -15.79 -11.62
CA ILE A 144 -6.38 -15.77 -10.26
C ILE A 144 -6.11 -14.41 -9.59
N GLY A 145 -4.85 -13.98 -9.57
CA GLY A 145 -4.47 -12.70 -8.94
C GLY A 145 -5.16 -11.50 -9.58
N GLY A 146 -5.29 -11.47 -10.91
CA GLY A 146 -6.00 -10.42 -11.63
C GLY A 146 -7.49 -10.35 -11.25
N HIS A 147 -8.18 -11.49 -11.26
CA HIS A 147 -9.60 -11.56 -10.90
C HIS A 147 -9.86 -11.20 -9.43
N LYS A 148 -9.01 -11.66 -8.51
CA LYS A 148 -9.11 -11.29 -7.09
C LYS A 148 -8.84 -9.82 -6.82
N THR A 149 -7.89 -9.23 -7.53
CA THR A 149 -7.61 -7.78 -7.46
C THR A 149 -8.84 -6.96 -7.86
N GLU A 150 -9.65 -7.47 -8.79
CA GLU A 150 -10.93 -6.88 -9.21
C GLU A 150 -12.11 -7.26 -8.31
N GLY A 151 -11.87 -8.07 -7.27
CA GLY A 151 -12.86 -8.48 -6.30
C GLY A 151 -13.78 -9.62 -6.72
N ARG A 152 -13.29 -10.49 -7.60
CA ARG A 152 -14.07 -11.62 -8.15
C ARG A 152 -13.53 -12.96 -7.64
N TYR A 153 -14.44 -13.79 -7.14
CA TYR A 153 -14.23 -15.22 -6.94
C TYR A 153 -14.56 -15.98 -8.23
N PRO A 154 -14.17 -17.26 -8.37
CA PRO A 154 -14.39 -17.99 -9.62
C PRO A 154 -15.87 -18.12 -9.97
N GLU A 155 -16.77 -18.14 -8.98
CA GLU A 155 -18.23 -18.15 -9.16
C GLU A 155 -18.77 -16.86 -9.82
N ASP A 156 -18.04 -15.73 -9.72
CA ASP A 156 -18.41 -14.45 -10.33
C ASP A 156 -17.96 -14.34 -11.80
N ILE A 157 -17.22 -15.34 -12.31
CA ILE A 157 -16.60 -15.29 -13.64
C ILE A 157 -17.48 -16.02 -14.64
N ILE A 158 -18.12 -15.25 -15.52
CA ILE A 158 -18.84 -15.76 -16.67
C ILE A 158 -17.95 -15.63 -17.91
N LEU A 159 -17.48 -16.77 -18.42
CA LEU A 159 -16.74 -16.81 -19.68
C LEU A 159 -17.72 -16.87 -20.86
N PRO A 160 -17.50 -16.10 -21.94
CA PRO A 160 -18.30 -16.23 -23.14
C PRO A 160 -18.06 -17.59 -23.82
N ASP A 161 -19.02 -18.05 -24.63
CA ASP A 161 -18.94 -19.37 -25.29
C ASP A 161 -17.66 -19.53 -26.13
N ASN A 162 -17.22 -18.44 -26.77
CA ASN A 162 -16.02 -18.34 -27.59
C ASN A 162 -14.73 -18.04 -26.81
N ALA A 163 -14.74 -18.11 -25.46
CA ALA A 163 -13.54 -17.95 -24.66
C ALA A 163 -12.47 -18.97 -25.05
N TYR A 164 -11.20 -18.53 -25.01
CA TYR A 164 -10.09 -19.39 -25.36
C TYR A 164 -10.02 -20.60 -24.42
N PRO A 165 -9.64 -21.80 -24.91
CA PRO A 165 -9.52 -23.00 -24.07
C PRO A 165 -8.68 -22.77 -22.81
N GLU A 166 -7.59 -22.00 -22.95
CA GLU A 166 -6.71 -21.65 -21.82
C GLU A 166 -7.44 -20.89 -20.70
N GLN A 167 -8.40 -20.01 -21.02
CA GLN A 167 -9.17 -19.28 -20.01
C GLN A 167 -10.11 -20.22 -19.24
N LYS A 168 -10.69 -21.21 -19.94
CA LYS A 168 -11.54 -22.23 -19.32
C LYS A 168 -10.72 -23.10 -18.35
N GLU A 169 -9.50 -23.48 -18.74
CA GLU A 169 -8.58 -24.22 -17.85
C GLU A 169 -8.12 -23.36 -16.65
N CYS A 170 -7.80 -22.09 -16.86
CA CYS A 170 -7.46 -21.18 -15.74
C CYS A 170 -8.63 -21.04 -14.76
N LEU A 171 -9.87 -20.93 -15.23
CA LEU A 171 -11.05 -20.86 -14.37
C LEU A 171 -11.28 -22.18 -13.61
N LYS A 172 -11.09 -23.33 -14.27
CA LYS A 172 -11.13 -24.64 -13.63
C LYS A 172 -10.08 -24.77 -12.52
N MET A 173 -8.83 -24.36 -12.79
CA MET A 173 -7.77 -24.29 -11.78
C MET A 173 -8.13 -23.34 -10.63
N PHE A 174 -8.79 -22.21 -10.92
CA PHE A 174 -9.20 -21.25 -9.90
C PHE A 174 -10.25 -21.85 -8.93
N HIS A 175 -11.30 -22.50 -9.44
CA HIS A 175 -12.27 -23.19 -8.57
C HIS A 175 -11.59 -24.21 -7.65
N LEU A 176 -10.71 -25.06 -8.20
CA LEU A 176 -10.03 -26.08 -7.42
C LEU A 176 -9.04 -25.46 -6.41
N TYR A 177 -8.34 -24.39 -6.80
CA TYR A 177 -7.48 -23.61 -5.91
C TYR A 177 -8.24 -23.05 -4.70
N GLU A 178 -9.39 -22.41 -4.91
CA GLU A 178 -10.21 -21.90 -3.80
C GLU A 178 -10.73 -23.02 -2.90
N GLN A 179 -11.15 -24.14 -3.50
CA GLN A 179 -11.59 -25.31 -2.75
C GLN A 179 -10.48 -25.86 -1.85
N ARG A 180 -9.27 -26.11 -2.40
CA ARG A 180 -8.15 -26.66 -1.64
C ARG A 180 -7.67 -25.71 -0.56
N LYS A 181 -7.57 -24.41 -0.86
CA LYS A 181 -7.19 -23.40 0.14
C LYS A 181 -8.19 -23.33 1.30
N THR A 182 -9.48 -23.41 1.00
CA THR A 182 -10.55 -23.41 2.01
C THR A 182 -10.49 -24.67 2.88
N GLN A 183 -10.22 -25.85 2.31
CA GLN A 183 -10.04 -27.09 3.08
C GLN A 183 -8.90 -26.98 4.11
N GLN A 184 -7.84 -26.26 3.75
CA GLN A 184 -6.70 -25.98 4.62
C GLN A 184 -6.95 -24.86 5.64
N MET A 185 -8.16 -24.29 5.69
CA MET A 185 -8.52 -23.16 6.55
C MET A 185 -7.55 -21.98 6.36
N ALA A 186 -7.15 -21.73 5.11
CA ALA A 186 -6.22 -20.67 4.76
C ALA A 186 -6.91 -19.56 3.95
N LEU A 187 -6.35 -18.36 4.04
CA LEU A 187 -6.70 -17.19 3.24
C LEU A 187 -5.43 -16.64 2.59
N ASP A 188 -5.53 -16.11 1.38
CA ASP A 188 -4.47 -15.28 0.80
C ASP A 188 -4.67 -13.78 1.12
N PHE A 189 -3.76 -12.94 0.62
CA PHE A 189 -3.82 -11.50 0.89
C PHE A 189 -5.09 -10.83 0.34
N ASP A 190 -5.55 -11.24 -0.84
CA ASP A 190 -6.75 -10.66 -1.46
C ASP A 190 -8.00 -11.09 -0.70
N ASP A 191 -8.08 -12.35 -0.26
CA ASP A 191 -9.18 -12.85 0.56
C ASP A 191 -9.42 -12.04 1.83
N LEU A 192 -8.36 -11.46 2.42
CA LEU A 192 -8.53 -10.61 3.60
C LEU A 192 -9.54 -9.49 3.30
N LEU A 193 -9.46 -8.90 2.11
CA LEU A 193 -10.39 -7.86 1.68
C LEU A 193 -11.72 -8.48 1.26
N LEU A 194 -11.70 -9.51 0.41
CA LEU A 194 -12.91 -10.07 -0.19
C LEU A 194 -13.83 -10.73 0.85
N ARG A 195 -13.28 -11.51 1.78
CA ARG A 195 -14.06 -12.11 2.88
C ARG A 195 -14.59 -11.05 3.84
N THR A 196 -13.86 -9.95 4.04
CA THR A 196 -14.37 -8.82 4.84
C THR A 196 -15.56 -8.18 4.15
N ILE A 197 -15.47 -7.92 2.83
CA ILE A 197 -16.59 -7.40 2.03
C ILE A 197 -17.78 -8.36 2.11
N GLU A 198 -17.56 -9.65 1.86
CA GLU A 198 -18.59 -10.68 1.88
C GLU A 198 -19.34 -10.69 3.22
N ILE A 199 -18.63 -10.66 4.34
CA ILE A 199 -19.27 -10.62 5.66
C ILE A 199 -20.11 -9.35 5.83
N MET A 200 -19.56 -8.20 5.44
CA MET A 200 -20.22 -6.90 5.61
C MET A 200 -21.46 -6.76 4.71
N GLU A 201 -21.48 -7.40 3.54
CA GLU A 201 -22.62 -7.40 2.63
C GLU A 201 -23.69 -8.42 3.04
N ARG A 202 -23.28 -9.64 3.40
CA ARG A 202 -24.21 -10.73 3.77
C ARG A 202 -24.79 -10.59 5.17
N PHE A 203 -24.07 -9.96 6.10
CA PHE A 203 -24.48 -9.86 7.51
C PHE A 203 -24.57 -8.40 7.98
N PRO A 204 -25.69 -7.69 7.69
CA PRO A 204 -25.85 -6.28 8.03
C PRO A 204 -25.66 -5.93 9.51
N HIS A 205 -25.95 -6.85 10.43
CA HIS A 205 -25.75 -6.65 11.86
C HIS A 205 -24.26 -6.52 12.23
N ILE A 206 -23.37 -7.29 11.57
CA ILE A 206 -21.91 -7.18 11.72
C ILE A 206 -21.45 -5.85 11.12
N ARG A 207 -21.94 -5.51 9.93
CA ARG A 207 -21.67 -4.21 9.32
C ARG A 207 -22.01 -3.05 10.26
N SER A 208 -23.22 -3.03 10.82
CA SER A 208 -23.64 -1.99 11.75
C SER A 208 -22.78 -1.98 13.03
N LYS A 209 -22.46 -3.14 13.60
CA LYS A 209 -21.57 -3.26 14.77
C LYS A 209 -20.21 -2.59 14.54
N TRP A 210 -19.64 -2.71 13.35
CA TRP A 210 -18.34 -2.13 13.02
C TRP A 210 -18.44 -0.68 12.53
N ALA A 211 -19.36 -0.37 11.62
CA ALA A 211 -19.57 1.00 11.13
C ALA A 211 -19.97 1.97 12.26
N ASN A 212 -20.67 1.48 13.30
CA ASN A 212 -21.01 2.27 14.48
C ASN A 212 -19.79 2.75 15.28
N ARG A 213 -18.63 2.08 15.13
CA ARG A 213 -17.40 2.44 15.83
C ARG A 213 -16.64 3.57 15.15
N PHE A 214 -16.96 3.94 13.91
CA PHE A 214 -16.12 4.87 13.13
C PHE A 214 -16.93 6.09 12.70
N LEU A 215 -16.59 7.24 13.30
CA LEU A 215 -17.12 8.55 12.90
C LEU A 215 -16.20 9.24 11.90
N HIS A 216 -14.89 8.96 11.95
CA HIS A 216 -13.92 9.55 11.05
C HIS A 216 -13.06 8.47 10.41
N ILE A 217 -13.05 8.42 9.08
CA ILE A 217 -12.15 7.57 8.29
C ILE A 217 -11.12 8.47 7.61
N LEU A 218 -9.84 8.21 7.86
CA LEU A 218 -8.73 8.92 7.27
C LEU A 218 -7.92 7.96 6.40
N ILE A 219 -7.53 8.39 5.19
CA ILE A 219 -6.77 7.53 4.28
C ILE A 219 -5.59 8.30 3.69
N ASP A 220 -4.38 7.77 3.87
CA ASP A 220 -3.15 8.23 3.22
C ASP A 220 -2.92 7.51 1.89
N GLU A 221 -2.15 8.16 1.00
CA GLU A 221 -1.84 7.66 -0.35
C GLU A 221 -3.09 7.15 -1.11
N PHE A 222 -4.19 7.91 -1.03
CA PHE A 222 -5.49 7.52 -1.56
C PHE A 222 -5.48 7.28 -3.09
N GLN A 223 -4.51 7.84 -3.82
CA GLN A 223 -4.35 7.57 -5.26
C GLN A 223 -4.02 6.09 -5.56
N ASP A 224 -3.44 5.37 -4.60
CA ASP A 224 -3.04 3.96 -4.76
C ASP A 224 -4.14 2.98 -4.29
N THR A 225 -5.33 3.50 -3.99
CA THR A 225 -6.50 2.69 -3.63
C THR A 225 -7.07 1.99 -4.87
N ASN A 226 -7.46 0.72 -4.71
CA ASN A 226 -8.20 -0.02 -5.74
C ASN A 226 -9.72 -0.05 -5.44
N ASP A 227 -10.52 -0.54 -6.39
CA ASP A 227 -11.99 -0.55 -6.27
C ASP A 227 -12.48 -1.39 -5.07
N VAL A 228 -11.79 -2.50 -4.76
CA VAL A 228 -12.08 -3.37 -3.61
C VAL A 228 -11.87 -2.63 -2.29
N GLN A 229 -10.75 -1.95 -2.13
CA GLN A 229 -10.45 -1.14 -0.95
C GLN A 229 -11.42 0.03 -0.81
N TYR A 230 -11.78 0.68 -1.93
CA TYR A 230 -12.75 1.77 -1.89
C TYR A 230 -14.16 1.27 -1.51
N LYS A 231 -14.58 0.10 -2.01
CA LYS A 231 -15.81 -0.57 -1.58
C LYS A 231 -15.81 -0.85 -0.08
N LEU A 232 -14.70 -1.36 0.47
CA LEU A 232 -14.54 -1.55 1.92
C LEU A 232 -14.75 -0.24 2.70
N VAL A 233 -14.12 0.85 2.27
CA VAL A 233 -14.31 2.17 2.91
C VAL A 233 -15.79 2.52 2.97
N LYS A 234 -16.51 2.42 1.84
CA LYS A 234 -17.94 2.72 1.77
C LYS A 234 -18.77 1.82 2.70
N LEU A 235 -18.41 0.54 2.85
CA LEU A 235 -19.10 -0.39 3.76
C LEU A 235 -18.91 -0.07 5.25
N PHE A 236 -17.79 0.58 5.62
CA PHE A 236 -17.56 1.05 7.00
C PHE A 236 -18.18 2.42 7.29
N MET A 237 -18.68 3.12 6.27
CA MET A 237 -19.30 4.44 6.43
C MET A 237 -20.78 4.34 6.81
N ARG A 238 -21.19 5.28 7.65
CA ARG A 238 -22.59 5.66 7.90
C ARG A 238 -22.85 7.05 7.31
N PRO A 239 -24.11 7.50 7.22
CA PRO A 239 -24.43 8.84 6.73
C PRO A 239 -23.68 9.97 7.45
N GLU A 240 -23.35 9.79 8.73
CA GLU A 240 -22.63 10.77 9.56
C GLU A 240 -21.10 10.57 9.54
N THR A 241 -20.61 9.47 8.96
CA THR A 241 -19.17 9.20 8.90
C THR A 241 -18.50 10.21 7.99
N SER A 242 -17.48 10.90 8.50
CA SER A 242 -16.63 11.77 7.70
C SER A 242 -15.54 10.95 6.99
N LEU A 243 -15.21 11.32 5.77
CA LEU A 243 -14.09 10.73 5.02
C LEU A 243 -13.08 11.81 4.65
N TYR A 244 -11.85 11.62 5.11
CA TYR A 244 -10.74 12.53 4.90
C TYR A 244 -9.62 11.79 4.17
N VAL A 245 -9.46 12.09 2.88
CA VAL A 245 -8.48 11.42 2.02
C VAL A 245 -7.34 12.34 1.67
N VAL A 246 -6.12 11.81 1.70
CA VAL A 246 -4.91 12.51 1.29
C VAL A 246 -4.23 11.70 0.21
N GLY A 247 -3.87 12.37 -0.88
CA GLY A 247 -3.16 11.71 -1.96
C GLY A 247 -2.67 12.69 -3.02
N ASP A 248 -1.95 12.15 -3.98
CA ASP A 248 -1.50 12.87 -5.15
C ASP A 248 -1.72 12.02 -6.41
N PRO A 249 -2.69 12.37 -7.28
CA PRO A 249 -2.89 11.65 -8.54
C PRO A 249 -1.63 11.57 -9.41
N ASP A 250 -0.75 12.58 -9.33
CA ASP A 250 0.52 12.62 -10.08
C ASP A 250 1.54 11.57 -9.57
N GLN A 251 1.29 10.93 -8.42
CA GLN A 251 2.14 9.90 -7.79
C GLN A 251 1.57 8.48 -7.90
N THR A 252 0.53 8.25 -8.70
CA THR A 252 -0.05 6.91 -8.87
C THR A 252 0.91 6.00 -9.64
N ILE A 253 1.50 5.01 -8.97
CA ILE A 253 2.48 4.08 -9.57
C ILE A 253 2.12 2.59 -9.44
N TYR A 254 0.99 2.28 -8.78
CA TYR A 254 0.54 0.91 -8.52
C TYR A 254 -0.62 0.44 -9.41
N THR A 255 -0.84 1.05 -10.58
CA THR A 255 -1.93 0.66 -11.50
C THR A 255 -1.85 -0.81 -11.93
N TRP A 256 -0.64 -1.35 -12.05
CA TRP A 256 -0.40 -2.77 -12.35
C TRP A 256 -0.81 -3.72 -11.21
N ARG A 257 -1.07 -3.20 -10.00
CA ARG A 257 -1.68 -3.90 -8.86
C ARG A 257 -3.16 -3.53 -8.68
N GLY A 258 -3.79 -2.96 -9.69
CA GLY A 258 -5.20 -2.57 -9.67
C GLY A 258 -5.51 -1.20 -9.07
N ALA A 259 -4.51 -0.37 -8.72
CA ALA A 259 -4.78 0.99 -8.24
C ALA A 259 -5.56 1.79 -9.29
N ASN A 260 -6.67 2.40 -8.87
CA ASN A 260 -7.57 3.12 -9.75
C ASN A 260 -7.55 4.62 -9.43
N GLN A 261 -6.71 5.37 -10.15
CA GLN A 261 -6.56 6.83 -10.00
C GLN A 261 -7.90 7.59 -10.15
N ASN A 262 -8.90 7.01 -10.82
CA ASN A 262 -10.18 7.67 -10.99
C ASN A 262 -10.92 7.83 -9.66
N ILE A 263 -10.63 7.02 -8.65
CA ILE A 263 -11.24 7.12 -7.31
C ILE A 263 -10.91 8.49 -6.69
N ILE A 264 -9.64 8.90 -6.69
CA ILE A 264 -9.25 10.22 -6.15
C ILE A 264 -9.65 11.37 -7.08
N LEU A 265 -9.57 11.18 -8.41
CA LEU A 265 -9.92 12.23 -9.38
C LEU A 265 -11.42 12.54 -9.35
N ASN A 266 -12.26 11.50 -9.25
CA ASN A 266 -13.72 11.61 -9.25
C ASN A 266 -14.32 11.67 -7.83
N PHE A 267 -13.53 11.94 -6.79
CA PHE A 267 -14.03 11.98 -5.41
C PHE A 267 -15.31 12.83 -5.25
N ASN A 268 -15.38 13.97 -5.94
CA ASN A 268 -16.55 14.87 -5.89
C ASN A 268 -17.80 14.29 -6.58
N LYS A 269 -17.68 13.25 -7.41
CA LYS A 269 -18.85 12.55 -7.97
C LYS A 269 -19.56 11.73 -6.90
N ASP A 270 -18.78 11.06 -6.05
CA ASP A 270 -19.32 10.23 -4.97
C ASP A 270 -19.67 11.05 -3.73
N PHE A 271 -19.02 12.21 -3.56
CA PHE A 271 -19.22 13.15 -2.47
C PHE A 271 -19.37 14.58 -3.01
N PRO A 272 -20.56 14.99 -3.50
CA PRO A 272 -20.77 16.28 -4.16
C PRO A 272 -20.42 17.52 -3.31
N LEU A 273 -20.57 17.42 -1.99
CA LEU A 273 -20.24 18.47 -1.03
C LEU A 273 -18.80 18.39 -0.51
N ALA A 274 -17.94 17.59 -1.15
CA ALA A 274 -16.56 17.42 -0.71
C ALA A 274 -15.74 18.70 -0.88
N GLU A 275 -15.01 19.05 0.17
CA GLU A 275 -14.04 20.14 0.12
C GLU A 275 -12.72 19.61 -0.46
N THR A 276 -12.17 20.29 -1.47
CA THR A 276 -10.84 19.98 -2.01
C THR A 276 -9.84 21.04 -1.58
N ILE A 277 -8.75 20.61 -0.93
CA ILE A 277 -7.67 21.49 -0.47
C ILE A 277 -6.37 21.06 -1.13
N ILE A 278 -5.66 22.01 -1.77
CA ILE A 278 -4.43 21.75 -2.50
C ILE A 278 -3.22 22.17 -1.66
N LEU A 279 -2.30 21.24 -1.38
CA LEU A 279 -1.02 21.52 -0.75
C LEU A 279 0.09 21.51 -1.80
N ASP A 280 0.53 22.71 -2.18
CA ASP A 280 1.50 22.99 -3.24
C ASP A 280 2.89 23.40 -2.70
N ARG A 281 2.97 23.90 -1.47
CA ARG A 281 4.25 24.21 -0.82
C ARG A 281 5.01 22.94 -0.44
N ASN A 282 6.16 22.73 -1.06
CA ASN A 282 7.11 21.66 -0.78
C ASN A 282 8.12 22.08 0.31
N TYR A 283 8.47 21.13 1.18
CA TYR A 283 9.41 21.31 2.28
C TYR A 283 10.69 20.45 2.16
N ARG A 284 10.80 19.65 1.10
CA ARG A 284 11.84 18.61 0.92
C ARG A 284 12.93 19.02 -0.06
N SER A 285 12.53 19.57 -1.20
CA SER A 285 13.38 19.78 -2.37
C SER A 285 13.71 21.26 -2.56
N THR A 286 14.72 21.53 -3.38
CA THR A 286 15.11 22.87 -3.82
C THR A 286 14.24 23.31 -5.00
N GLN A 287 14.21 24.62 -5.30
CA GLN A 287 13.34 25.13 -6.37
C GLN A 287 13.72 24.55 -7.75
N VAL A 288 15.01 24.39 -8.06
CA VAL A 288 15.47 23.83 -9.35
C VAL A 288 14.98 22.38 -9.57
N ILE A 289 14.96 21.57 -8.51
CA ILE A 289 14.42 20.19 -8.59
C ILE A 289 12.91 20.24 -8.83
N LEU A 290 12.19 21.14 -8.15
CA LEU A 290 10.74 21.29 -8.32
C LEU A 290 10.36 21.80 -9.71
N ASP A 291 11.08 22.78 -10.24
CA ASP A 291 10.84 23.29 -11.59
C ASP A 291 11.01 22.19 -12.65
N THR A 292 12.04 21.34 -12.47
CA THR A 292 12.27 20.18 -13.33
C THR A 292 11.12 19.17 -13.24
N ALA A 293 10.67 18.85 -12.02
CA ALA A 293 9.54 17.94 -11.80
C ALA A 293 8.21 18.51 -12.34
N ASN A 294 7.92 19.79 -12.10
CA ASN A 294 6.73 20.49 -12.60
C ASN A 294 6.70 20.51 -14.14
N ARG A 295 7.84 20.76 -14.79
CA ARG A 295 7.94 20.71 -16.25
C ARG A 295 7.65 19.30 -16.77
N LEU A 296 8.26 18.27 -16.18
CA LEU A 296 8.02 16.88 -16.59
C LEU A 296 6.55 16.48 -16.45
N ILE A 297 5.93 16.75 -15.29
CA ILE A 297 4.55 16.33 -15.02
C ILE A 297 3.51 17.11 -15.83
N SER A 298 3.86 18.31 -16.33
CA SER A 298 2.96 19.12 -17.16
C SER A 298 2.53 18.44 -18.47
N HIS A 299 3.29 17.45 -18.94
CA HIS A 299 2.95 16.65 -20.12
C HIS A 299 1.79 15.67 -19.89
N ASN A 300 1.42 15.39 -18.64
CA ASN A 300 0.31 14.48 -18.31
C ASN A 300 -1.06 15.16 -18.44
N LYS A 301 -2.00 14.50 -19.11
CA LYS A 301 -3.35 15.06 -19.39
C LYS A 301 -4.36 14.85 -18.25
N LYS A 302 -4.31 13.72 -17.55
CA LYS A 302 -5.28 13.35 -16.50
C LYS A 302 -4.73 13.70 -15.12
N ARG A 303 -4.70 15.01 -14.80
CA ARG A 303 -4.17 15.50 -13.52
C ARG A 303 -5.05 16.57 -12.90
N VAL A 304 -4.86 16.78 -11.60
CA VAL A 304 -5.33 17.99 -10.91
C VAL A 304 -4.24 19.05 -11.07
N PRO A 305 -4.50 20.18 -11.75
CA PRO A 305 -3.50 21.23 -11.95
C PRO A 305 -2.96 21.74 -10.61
N LYS A 306 -1.64 21.62 -10.44
CA LYS A 306 -0.89 22.18 -9.33
C LYS A 306 0.57 22.29 -9.73
N ASP A 307 1.22 23.36 -9.28
CA ASP A 307 2.66 23.53 -9.41
C ASP A 307 3.26 23.60 -8.01
N LEU A 308 4.31 22.83 -7.79
CA LEU A 308 4.99 22.79 -6.49
C LEU A 308 6.00 23.92 -6.40
N TYR A 309 6.00 24.63 -5.26
CA TYR A 309 7.00 25.65 -4.97
C TYR A 309 7.61 25.45 -3.59
N THR A 310 8.80 26.01 -3.34
CA THR A 310 9.44 25.91 -2.02
C THR A 310 9.92 27.28 -1.52
N LYS A 311 10.10 27.39 -0.20
CA LYS A 311 10.85 28.50 0.42
C LYS A 311 12.30 28.12 0.75
N ASN A 312 12.72 26.92 0.36
CA ASN A 312 14.11 26.50 0.44
C ASN A 312 14.96 27.29 -0.57
N ASN A 313 16.28 27.10 -0.51
CA ASN A 313 17.18 27.67 -1.50
C ASN A 313 16.90 27.14 -2.92
N LEU A 314 17.41 27.86 -3.93
CA LEU A 314 17.30 27.47 -5.34
C LEU A 314 17.90 26.08 -5.60
N GLY A 315 19.04 25.78 -4.95
CA GLY A 315 19.77 24.54 -5.09
C GLY A 315 20.70 24.51 -6.31
N GLU A 316 21.37 23.37 -6.48
CA GLU A 316 22.25 23.09 -7.62
C GLU A 316 21.44 22.68 -8.86
N LYS A 317 22.06 22.80 -10.04
CA LYS A 317 21.45 22.33 -11.29
C LYS A 317 21.34 20.81 -11.30
N VAL A 318 20.27 20.29 -11.90
CA VAL A 318 20.16 18.86 -12.16
C VAL A 318 21.15 18.50 -13.27
N GLU A 319 22.10 17.63 -12.94
CA GLU A 319 23.09 17.12 -13.90
C GLU A 319 22.59 15.84 -14.58
N THR A 320 22.98 15.66 -15.84
CA THR A 320 22.65 14.49 -16.64
C THR A 320 23.90 13.99 -17.35
N GLU A 321 24.15 12.68 -17.27
CA GLU A 321 25.26 12.02 -17.97
C GLU A 321 24.72 10.96 -18.93
N MET A 322 25.27 10.92 -20.14
CA MET A 322 25.03 9.82 -21.08
C MET A 322 26.25 8.90 -21.09
N SER A 323 26.06 7.66 -20.63
CA SER A 323 27.12 6.64 -20.55
C SER A 323 27.03 5.62 -21.68
N PHE A 324 28.17 5.11 -22.13
CA PHE A 324 28.24 4.12 -23.24
C PHE A 324 27.85 2.70 -22.82
N SER A 325 27.99 2.37 -21.53
CA SER A 325 27.61 1.09 -20.95
C SER A 325 27.10 1.24 -19.50
N LYS A 326 26.44 0.19 -19.00
CA LYS A 326 25.97 0.13 -17.60
C LYS A 326 27.13 0.19 -16.61
N ASP A 327 28.28 -0.39 -16.95
CA ASP A 327 29.47 -0.34 -16.11
C ASP A 327 30.02 1.09 -16.06
N THR A 328 30.06 1.80 -17.19
CA THR A 328 30.51 3.21 -17.20
C THR A 328 29.57 4.13 -16.44
N GLU A 329 28.25 3.87 -16.48
CA GLU A 329 27.24 4.58 -15.69
C GLU A 329 27.48 4.35 -14.18
N ALA A 330 27.68 3.10 -13.77
CA ALA A 330 27.97 2.76 -12.38
C ALA A 330 29.26 3.42 -11.87
N SER A 331 30.34 3.39 -12.66
CA SER A 331 31.59 4.08 -12.34
C SER A 331 31.42 5.60 -12.25
N TRP A 332 30.59 6.20 -13.11
CA TRP A 332 30.26 7.63 -13.03
C TRP A 332 29.53 7.96 -11.73
N VAL A 333 28.50 7.20 -11.35
CA VAL A 333 27.76 7.40 -10.09
C VAL A 333 28.69 7.31 -8.88
N VAL A 334 29.56 6.29 -8.83
CA VAL A 334 30.52 6.15 -7.72
C VAL A 334 31.48 7.34 -7.65
N ARG A 335 31.97 7.82 -8.79
CA ARG A 335 32.82 9.02 -8.83
C ARG A 335 32.10 10.26 -8.31
N GLU A 336 30.81 10.45 -8.61
CA GLU A 336 30.03 11.55 -8.05
C GLU A 336 29.83 11.41 -6.53
N ILE A 337 29.61 10.20 -6.02
CA ILE A 337 29.57 9.94 -4.58
C ILE A 337 30.89 10.32 -3.91
N GLU A 338 32.03 9.96 -4.51
CA GLU A 338 33.35 10.32 -4.00
C GLU A 338 33.62 11.82 -4.04
N LYS A 339 33.18 12.52 -5.11
CA LYS A 339 33.25 13.98 -5.18
C LYS A 339 32.44 14.63 -4.07
N LEU A 340 31.21 14.17 -3.82
CA LEU A 340 30.36 14.65 -2.72
C LEU A 340 31.00 14.42 -1.35
N LYS A 341 31.66 13.26 -1.16
CA LYS A 341 32.41 12.96 0.06
C LYS A 341 33.58 13.92 0.28
N LYS A 342 34.28 14.32 -0.78
CA LYS A 342 35.41 15.27 -0.69
C LYS A 342 34.95 16.71 -0.49
N SER A 343 33.77 17.08 -1.01
CA SER A 343 33.29 18.46 -0.98
C SER A 343 32.48 18.84 0.25
N LYS A 344 31.95 17.87 1.02
CA LYS A 344 31.11 18.12 2.20
C LYS A 344 31.78 17.66 3.49
N ILE A 345 31.86 18.58 4.46
CA ILE A 345 32.45 18.31 5.78
C ILE A 345 31.68 17.22 6.54
N ASP A 346 30.34 17.26 6.50
CA ASP A 346 29.47 16.31 7.20
C ASP A 346 28.85 15.25 6.28
N PHE A 347 29.63 14.76 5.31
CA PHE A 347 29.14 13.76 4.36
C PHE A 347 28.82 12.42 5.04
N ASN A 348 27.62 11.89 4.78
CA ASN A 348 27.22 10.55 5.18
C ASN A 348 26.65 9.79 3.97
N TYR A 349 27.12 8.57 3.72
CA TYR A 349 26.61 7.71 2.64
C TYR A 349 25.09 7.47 2.72
N GLY A 350 24.51 7.48 3.93
CA GLY A 350 23.05 7.38 4.13
C GLY A 350 22.25 8.57 3.58
N GLN A 351 22.89 9.64 3.13
CA GLN A 351 22.25 10.77 2.44
C GLN A 351 22.14 10.56 0.92
N VAL A 352 22.75 9.50 0.38
CA VAL A 352 22.73 9.17 -1.05
C VAL A 352 21.78 8.01 -1.30
N ALA A 353 20.93 8.14 -2.32
CA ALA A 353 20.08 7.07 -2.81
C ALA A 353 20.28 6.89 -4.32
N ILE A 354 20.44 5.64 -4.76
CA ILE A 354 20.46 5.26 -6.18
C ILE A 354 19.09 4.66 -6.50
N LEU A 355 18.34 5.31 -7.39
CA LEU A 355 17.01 4.88 -7.79
C LEU A 355 17.05 4.32 -9.22
N TYR A 356 16.46 3.15 -9.41
CA TYR A 356 16.46 2.43 -10.68
C TYR A 356 15.07 1.90 -11.02
N ARG A 357 14.81 1.70 -12.31
CA ARG A 357 13.49 1.25 -12.79
C ARG A 357 13.20 -0.22 -12.51
N SER A 358 14.24 -1.06 -12.53
CA SER A 358 14.16 -2.52 -12.47
C SER A 358 15.33 -3.11 -11.70
N SER A 359 15.09 -4.16 -10.91
CA SER A 359 16.10 -4.79 -10.04
C SER A 359 17.27 -5.44 -10.79
N TYR A 360 17.08 -5.89 -12.04
CA TYR A 360 18.19 -6.47 -12.81
C TYR A 360 19.31 -5.47 -13.15
N ILE A 361 19.10 -4.17 -12.91
CA ILE A 361 20.06 -3.10 -13.19
C ILE A 361 21.06 -2.91 -12.03
N THR A 362 20.85 -3.53 -10.87
CA THR A 362 21.63 -3.24 -9.65
C THR A 362 23.06 -3.76 -9.69
N LEU A 363 23.28 -4.91 -10.33
CA LEU A 363 24.55 -5.64 -10.26
C LEU A 363 25.80 -4.82 -10.64
N PRO A 364 25.82 -4.00 -11.72
CA PRO A 364 26.95 -3.10 -12.00
C PRO A 364 27.22 -2.08 -10.89
N PHE A 365 26.18 -1.52 -10.28
CA PHE A 365 26.33 -0.58 -9.16
C PHE A 365 26.88 -1.27 -7.92
N GLU A 366 26.37 -2.45 -7.57
CA GLU A 366 26.84 -3.25 -6.44
C GLU A 366 28.35 -3.53 -6.59
N LYS A 367 28.79 -4.02 -7.75
CA LYS A 367 30.20 -4.31 -8.03
C LYS A 367 31.10 -3.09 -7.88
N GLU A 368 30.71 -1.93 -8.43
CA GLU A 368 31.55 -0.73 -8.30
C GLU A 368 31.54 -0.13 -6.89
N LEU A 369 30.41 -0.18 -6.18
CA LEU A 369 30.36 0.25 -4.78
C LEU A 369 31.26 -0.63 -3.90
N GLU A 370 31.22 -1.96 -4.08
CA GLU A 370 32.10 -2.91 -3.39
C GLU A 370 33.58 -2.66 -3.70
N LYS A 371 33.91 -2.52 -4.99
CA LYS A 371 35.28 -2.26 -5.45
C LYS A 371 35.88 -1.00 -4.82
N ASN A 372 35.07 0.06 -4.64
CA ASN A 372 35.50 1.31 -3.99
C ASN A 372 35.25 1.33 -2.47
N LYS A 373 34.87 0.19 -1.87
CA LYS A 373 34.60 0.02 -0.43
C LYS A 373 33.57 1.03 0.09
N ILE A 374 32.58 1.36 -0.73
CA ILE A 374 31.47 2.25 -0.36
C ILE A 374 30.37 1.39 0.28
N PRO A 375 29.98 1.66 1.54
CA PRO A 375 28.89 0.93 2.17
C PRO A 375 27.56 1.24 1.47
N PHE A 376 26.80 0.21 1.16
CA PHE A 376 25.48 0.34 0.55
C PHE A 376 24.48 -0.65 1.16
N GLN A 377 23.20 -0.36 0.96
CA GLN A 377 22.11 -1.24 1.34
C GLN A 377 21.15 -1.38 0.17
N LEU A 378 20.88 -2.61 -0.25
CA LEU A 378 19.91 -2.90 -1.29
C LEU A 378 18.50 -3.02 -0.69
N PHE A 379 17.56 -2.22 -1.18
CA PHE A 379 16.14 -2.34 -0.82
C PHE A 379 15.42 -3.20 -1.85
N GLY A 380 14.73 -4.26 -1.39
CA GLY A 380 13.96 -5.16 -2.26
C GLY A 380 14.66 -6.46 -2.68
N GLY A 381 15.78 -6.83 -2.04
CA GLY A 381 16.33 -8.19 -2.13
C GLY A 381 15.47 -9.24 -1.41
N THR A 382 15.99 -10.45 -1.21
CA THR A 382 15.28 -11.53 -0.51
C THR A 382 14.78 -11.07 0.85
N LYS A 383 13.46 -11.03 1.04
CA LYS A 383 12.85 -10.58 2.30
C LYS A 383 13.23 -11.56 3.41
N PHE A 384 13.35 -11.06 4.65
CA PHE A 384 13.69 -11.89 5.81
C PHE A 384 12.78 -13.13 5.94
N PHE A 385 11.46 -12.94 5.83
CA PHE A 385 10.46 -14.02 5.89
C PHE A 385 10.41 -14.93 4.67
N GLN A 386 11.16 -14.63 3.61
CA GLN A 386 11.30 -15.51 2.42
C GLN A 386 12.55 -16.39 2.49
N ARG A 387 13.44 -16.17 3.47
CA ARG A 387 14.60 -17.04 3.68
C ARG A 387 14.14 -18.44 4.05
N MET A 388 14.82 -19.46 3.51
CA MET A 388 14.39 -20.85 3.64
C MET A 388 14.28 -21.27 5.10
N GLU A 389 15.34 -21.00 5.87
CA GLU A 389 15.43 -21.32 7.30
C GLU A 389 14.35 -20.62 8.13
N VAL A 390 14.00 -19.38 7.78
CA VAL A 390 12.93 -18.63 8.47
C VAL A 390 11.57 -19.23 8.13
N LYS A 391 11.33 -19.59 6.87
CA LYS A 391 10.07 -20.23 6.45
C LYS A 391 9.89 -21.61 7.06
N ASP A 392 10.96 -22.38 7.23
CA ASP A 392 10.88 -23.71 7.86
C ASP A 392 10.38 -23.60 9.30
N VAL A 393 10.97 -22.70 10.09
CA VAL A 393 10.54 -22.44 11.47
C VAL A 393 9.09 -21.91 11.52
N ILE A 394 8.71 -21.02 10.61
CA ILE A 394 7.34 -20.50 10.55
C ILE A 394 6.33 -21.60 10.21
N ALA A 395 6.68 -22.54 9.33
CA ALA A 395 5.83 -23.67 9.00
C ALA A 395 5.52 -24.55 10.23
N TYR A 396 6.51 -24.81 11.09
CA TYR A 396 6.26 -25.47 12.39
C TYR A 396 5.25 -24.70 13.24
N PHE A 397 5.41 -23.38 13.40
CA PHE A 397 4.47 -22.58 14.20
C PHE A 397 3.07 -22.51 13.58
N ARG A 398 2.98 -22.45 12.25
CA ARG A 398 1.69 -22.48 11.53
C ARG A 398 0.95 -23.78 11.81
N LEU A 399 1.62 -24.93 11.75
CA LEU A 399 0.99 -26.24 12.00
C LEU A 399 0.51 -26.43 13.44
N LEU A 400 1.23 -25.87 14.42
CA LEU A 400 0.77 -25.87 15.81
C LEU A 400 -0.55 -25.11 15.99
N TYR A 401 -0.79 -24.09 15.16
CA TYR A 401 -1.96 -23.22 15.26
C TYR A 401 -3.11 -23.61 14.30
N ASN A 402 -2.75 -24.12 13.12
CA ASN A 402 -3.63 -24.64 12.09
C ASN A 402 -3.10 -25.99 11.57
N PRO A 403 -3.52 -27.12 12.17
CA PRO A 403 -3.08 -28.45 11.75
C PRO A 403 -3.53 -28.86 10.34
N ARG A 404 -4.37 -28.07 9.66
CA ARG A 404 -4.85 -28.33 8.29
C ARG A 404 -4.01 -27.63 7.22
N ASP A 405 -2.92 -26.98 7.61
CA ASP A 405 -2.03 -26.26 6.70
C ASP A 405 -1.08 -27.21 5.95
N ASP A 406 -1.60 -27.88 4.92
CA ASP A 406 -0.82 -28.88 4.17
C ASP A 406 0.42 -28.27 3.51
N ILE A 407 0.38 -27.00 3.08
CA ILE A 407 1.54 -26.30 2.51
C ILE A 407 2.69 -26.18 3.52
N SER A 408 2.37 -25.89 4.77
CA SER A 408 3.35 -25.87 5.85
C SER A 408 3.81 -27.28 6.22
N PHE A 409 2.92 -28.27 6.19
CA PHE A 409 3.27 -29.68 6.45
C PHE A 409 4.24 -30.24 5.41
N GLU A 410 3.92 -30.13 4.12
CA GLU A 410 4.78 -30.55 3.01
C GLU A 410 6.17 -29.91 3.04
N ARG A 411 6.29 -28.71 3.64
CA ARG A 411 7.57 -27.99 3.70
C ARG A 411 8.56 -28.63 4.69
N ILE A 412 8.07 -29.24 5.76
CA ILE A 412 8.92 -29.63 6.91
C ILE A 412 9.13 -31.15 7.02
N ILE A 413 8.57 -31.95 6.12
CA ILE A 413 8.65 -33.42 6.10
C ILE A 413 9.57 -33.97 5.00
#